data_AF-A0A7V8FHP2-F1
#
_entry.id   AF-A0A7V8FHP2-F1
#
_cell.length_a   1.000
_cell.length_b   1.000
_cell.length_c   1.000
_cell.angle_alpha   90.00
_cell.angle_beta   90.00
_cell.angle_gamma   90.00
#
_symmetry.space_group_name_H-M   'P 1'
#
loop_
_entity.id
_entity.type
_entity.pdbx_description
1 polymer ?
#
loop_
_entity_poly.entity_id
_entity_poly.type
_entity_poly.pdbx_seq_one_letter_code
_entity_poly.pdbx_strand_id
1 'polypeptide(L)'
;MAAQQTYRLFEVALKERRVLSPALVRMVFTGPDVAGMKTEGPDQRVKVFFPLPGQAVPQVPSGEDWYARYRAQPDAGRAPMRNLYPAPAARRAG
;
A
#
# COMPACT_ATOMS: atom_id res chain seq x y z
N MET A 1 -26.37 3.97 -11.72
CA MET A 1 -25.52 2.95 -11.06
C MET A 1 -24.19 3.62 -10.75
N ALA A 2 -23.83 3.81 -9.49
CA ALA A 2 -22.54 4.44 -9.15
C ALA A 2 -21.41 3.48 -9.55
N ALA A 3 -20.41 3.96 -10.29
CA ALA A 3 -19.23 3.18 -10.60
C ALA A 3 -18.52 2.82 -9.28
N GLN A 4 -18.53 1.54 -8.92
CA GLN A 4 -17.81 1.05 -7.76
C GLN A 4 -16.31 1.21 -8.05
N GLN A 5 -15.63 2.10 -7.33
CA GLN A 5 -14.18 2.20 -7.42
C GLN A 5 -13.57 0.86 -6.94
N THR A 6 -13.07 0.05 -7.87
CA THR A 6 -12.48 -1.27 -7.60
C THR A 6 -11.22 -1.17 -6.74
N TYR A 7 -10.56 -0.01 -6.76
CA TYR A 7 -9.39 0.30 -5.94
C TYR A 7 -9.57 1.64 -5.23
N ARG A 8 -9.30 1.64 -3.92
CA ARG A 8 -9.22 2.85 -3.07
C ARG A 8 -7.78 3.02 -2.60
N LEU A 9 -7.27 4.26 -2.66
CA LEU A 9 -6.02 4.62 -2.02
C LEU A 9 -6.24 4.78 -0.51
N PHE A 10 -5.28 4.33 0.28
CA PHE A 10 -5.29 4.45 1.73
C PHE A 10 -3.98 5.07 2.17
N GLU A 11 -4.07 6.22 2.84
CA GLU A 11 -2.90 6.89 3.40
C GLU A 11 -2.47 6.16 4.68
N VAL A 12 -1.21 5.73 4.71
CA VAL A 12 -0.65 4.99 5.84
C VAL A 12 0.75 5.44 6.17
N ALA A 13 1.08 5.41 7.45
CA ALA A 13 2.42 5.60 7.96
C ALA A 13 3.01 4.26 8.41
N LEU A 14 4.30 4.08 8.18
CA LEU A 14 5.04 2.93 8.72
C LEU A 14 5.16 3.09 10.25
N LYS A 15 4.64 2.10 10.98
CA LYS A 15 4.72 2.03 12.45
C LYS A 15 5.90 1.19 12.93
N GLU A 16 6.12 0.03 12.30
CA GLU A 16 7.16 -0.92 12.68
C GLU A 16 7.76 -1.55 11.42
N ARG A 17 9.09 -1.71 11.39
CA ARG A 17 9.80 -2.53 10.43
C ARG A 17 10.62 -3.58 11.16
N ARG A 18 10.39 -4.84 10.84
CA ARG A 18 11.09 -5.98 11.44
C ARG A 18 11.66 -6.89 10.36
N VAL A 19 12.97 -7.08 10.35
CA VAL A 19 13.62 -8.10 9.51
C VAL A 19 13.35 -9.47 10.15
N LEU A 20 12.74 -10.38 9.39
CA LEU A 20 12.46 -11.75 9.84
C LEU A 20 13.52 -12.73 9.33
N SER A 21 14.06 -12.47 8.14
CA SER A 21 15.16 -13.22 7.52
C SER A 21 15.88 -12.34 6.49
N PRO A 22 17.01 -12.78 5.88
CA PRO A 22 17.69 -12.01 4.84
C PRO A 22 16.81 -11.62 3.64
N ALA A 23 15.74 -12.38 3.38
CA ALA A 23 14.84 -12.16 2.25
C ALA A 23 13.40 -11.77 2.67
N LEU A 24 13.14 -11.58 3.98
CA LEU A 24 11.79 -11.29 4.48
C LEU A 24 11.80 -10.17 5.53
N VAL A 25 11.00 -9.14 5.27
CA VAL A 25 10.77 -8.04 6.19
C VAL A 25 9.26 -7.91 6.43
N ARG A 26 8.88 -7.84 7.70
CA ARG A 26 7.52 -7.48 8.13
C ARG A 26 7.44 -5.97 8.35
N MET A 27 6.44 -5.35 7.76
CA MET A 27 6.13 -3.94 7.98
C MET A 27 4.72 -3.82 8.57
N VAL A 28 4.57 -3.02 9.61
CA VAL A 28 3.27 -2.69 10.21
C VAL A 28 2.94 -1.26 9.84
N PHE A 29 1.78 -1.06 9.22
CA PHE A 29 1.28 0.24 8.82
C PHE A 29 0.15 0.69 9.77
N THR A 30 0.02 2.00 9.94
CA THR A 30 -1.01 2.63 10.78
C THR A 30 -1.55 3.88 10.09
N GLY A 31 -2.73 4.33 10.46
CA GLY A 31 -3.35 5.54 9.93
C GLY A 31 -4.86 5.50 10.03
N PRO A 32 -5.56 6.64 9.91
CA PRO A 32 -7.03 6.68 9.98
C PRO A 32 -7.70 5.80 8.92
N ASP A 33 -7.11 5.75 7.72
CA ASP A 33 -7.61 5.00 6.57
C ASP A 33 -7.53 3.48 6.75
N VAL A 34 -6.70 2.98 7.66
CA VAL A 34 -6.55 1.53 7.92
C VAL A 34 -7.89 0.91 8.36
N ALA A 35 -8.72 1.65 9.09
CA ALA A 35 -10.04 1.18 9.52
C ALA A 35 -11.00 0.89 8.36
N GLY A 36 -10.76 1.48 7.18
CA GLY A 36 -11.55 1.24 5.97
C GLY A 36 -11.01 0.12 5.07
N MET A 37 -9.87 -0.49 5.42
CA MET A 37 -9.30 -1.59 4.64
C MET A 37 -10.06 -2.89 4.91
N LYS A 38 -10.31 -3.65 3.85
CA LYS A 38 -10.91 -4.98 3.95
C LYS A 38 -9.85 -6.07 3.89
N THR A 39 -10.12 -7.17 4.58
CA THR A 39 -9.35 -8.42 4.47
C THR A 39 -10.29 -9.51 3.97
N GLU A 40 -10.11 -9.91 2.72
CA GLU A 40 -10.98 -10.81 1.95
C GLU A 40 -10.41 -12.25 1.88
N GLY A 41 -9.13 -12.45 2.21
CA GLY A 41 -8.52 -13.79 2.23
C GLY A 41 -6.99 -13.79 2.42
N PRO A 42 -6.39 -14.98 2.64
CA PRO A 42 -4.96 -15.13 2.90
C PRO A 42 -4.08 -14.72 1.71
N ASP A 43 -4.59 -14.86 0.48
CA ASP A 43 -3.89 -14.52 -0.75
C ASP A 43 -4.19 -13.09 -1.24
N GLN A 44 -4.92 -12.29 -0.45
CA GLN A 44 -5.12 -10.88 -0.76
C GLN A 44 -3.77 -10.17 -0.89
N ARG A 45 -3.66 -9.28 -1.86
CA ARG A 45 -2.45 -8.46 -2.06
C ARG A 45 -2.82 -7.00 -2.00
N VAL A 46 -1.89 -6.20 -1.49
CA VAL A 46 -1.97 -4.74 -1.54
C VAL A 46 -0.81 -4.20 -2.37
N LYS A 47 -1.06 -3.06 -3.02
CA LYS A 47 -0.02 -2.28 -3.71
C LYS A 47 0.39 -1.16 -2.78
N VAL A 48 1.68 -1.14 -2.41
CA VAL A 48 2.27 -0.08 -1.61
C VAL A 48 3.14 0.78 -2.51
N PHE A 49 2.91 2.09 -2.45
CA PHE A 49 3.70 3.10 -3.15
C PHE A 49 4.63 3.77 -2.16
N PHE A 50 5.89 3.98 -2.56
CA PHE A 50 6.89 4.67 -1.75
C PHE A 50 7.16 6.06 -2.32
N PRO A 51 7.39 7.08 -1.47
CA PRO A 51 7.76 8.40 -1.93
C PRO A 51 9.12 8.37 -2.63
N LEU A 52 9.28 9.22 -3.65
CA LEU A 52 10.59 9.51 -4.23
C LEU A 52 11.43 10.38 -3.27
N PRO A 53 12.77 10.46 -3.44
CA PRO A 53 13.60 11.38 -2.67
C PRO A 53 13.05 12.81 -2.72
N GLY A 54 12.93 13.45 -1.55
CA GLY A 54 12.35 14.80 -1.43
C GLY A 54 10.83 14.86 -1.36
N GLN A 55 10.12 13.73 -1.48
CA GLN A 55 8.67 13.67 -1.28
C GLN A 55 8.33 13.19 0.14
N ALA A 56 7.36 13.85 0.78
CA ALA A 56 6.80 13.39 2.05
C ALA A 56 5.82 12.20 1.85
N VAL A 57 5.07 12.23 0.75
CA VAL A 57 4.08 11.21 0.36
C VAL A 57 4.20 10.89 -1.13
N PRO A 58 3.98 9.63 -1.55
CA PRO A 58 4.03 9.26 -2.97
C PRO A 58 2.93 9.96 -3.75
N GLN A 59 3.28 10.50 -4.91
CA GLN A 59 2.31 11.13 -5.81
C GLN A 59 1.70 10.07 -6.74
N VAL A 60 0.48 9.64 -6.44
CA VAL A 60 -0.22 8.56 -7.16
C VAL A 60 -1.57 9.06 -7.67
N PRO A 61 -1.91 8.84 -8.95
CA PRO A 61 -3.24 9.15 -9.46
C PRO A 61 -4.35 8.39 -8.70
N SER A 62 -5.51 9.00 -8.55
CA SER A 62 -6.73 8.38 -8.01
C SER A 62 -7.81 8.29 -9.10
N GLY A 63 -8.89 7.56 -8.80
CA GLY A 63 -10.02 7.35 -9.71
C GLY A 63 -9.93 6.04 -10.49
N GLU A 64 -10.88 5.81 -11.39
CA GLU A 64 -11.07 4.52 -12.06
C GLU A 64 -9.91 4.17 -13.02
N ASP A 65 -9.32 5.19 -13.65
CA ASP A 65 -8.23 5.07 -14.61
C ASP A 65 -6.83 5.21 -13.97
N TRP A 66 -6.76 5.16 -12.63
CA TRP A 66 -5.54 5.45 -11.89
C TRP A 66 -4.33 4.67 -12.39
N TYR A 67 -4.52 3.38 -12.73
CA TYR A 67 -3.41 2.50 -13.11
C TYR A 67 -2.86 2.84 -14.48
N ALA A 68 -3.71 3.21 -15.44
CA ALA A 68 -3.28 3.66 -16.75
C ALA A 68 -2.48 4.96 -16.62
N ARG A 69 -2.97 5.92 -15.84
CA ARG A 69 -2.28 7.19 -15.57
C ARG A 69 -0.96 7.01 -14.84
N TYR A 70 -0.91 6.12 -13.84
CA TYR A 70 0.33 5.76 -13.14
C TYR A 70 1.36 5.17 -14.10
N ARG A 71 0.96 4.26 -15.00
CA ARG A 71 1.89 3.67 -15.97
C ARG A 71 2.41 4.67 -17.00
N ALA A 72 1.61 5.68 -17.33
CA ALA A 72 1.99 6.74 -18.27
C ALA A 72 2.93 7.80 -17.65
N GLN A 73 3.14 7.81 -16.33
CA GLN A 73 4.09 8.72 -15.70
C GLN A 73 5.53 8.44 -16.16
N PRO A 74 6.36 9.49 -16.40
CA PRO A 74 7.79 9.34 -16.63
C PRO A 74 8.47 8.62 -15.46
N ASP A 75 9.49 7.80 -15.74
CA ASP A 75 10.18 7.01 -14.72
C ASP A 75 10.71 7.84 -13.55
N ALA A 76 11.22 9.05 -13.83
CA ALA A 76 11.76 9.95 -12.81
C ALA A 76 10.71 10.46 -11.81
N GLY A 77 9.43 10.50 -12.20
CA GLY A 77 8.32 10.99 -11.37
C GLY A 77 7.38 9.90 -10.87
N ARG A 78 7.60 8.65 -11.29
CA ARG A 78 6.71 7.53 -10.99
C ARG A 78 7.07 6.89 -9.65
N ALA A 79 6.16 6.95 -8.69
CA ALA A 79 6.35 6.38 -7.35
C ALA A 79 6.61 4.86 -7.41
N PRO A 80 7.69 4.32 -6.81
CA PRO A 80 7.95 2.89 -6.82
C PRO A 80 6.82 2.09 -6.15
N MET A 81 6.29 1.09 -6.86
CA MET A 81 5.22 0.20 -6.39
C MET A 81 5.78 -1.17 -5.98
N ARG A 82 5.35 -1.69 -4.82
CA ARG A 82 5.60 -3.07 -4.38
C ARG A 82 4.28 -3.78 -4.08
N ASN A 83 4.19 -5.06 -4.47
CA ASN A 83 3.09 -5.92 -4.07
C ASN A 83 3.45 -6.59 -2.74
N LEU A 84 2.61 -6.44 -1.72
CA LEU A 84 2.79 -7.06 -0.41
C LEU A 84 1.61 -7.98 -0.09
N TYR A 85 1.90 -9.05 0.65
CA TYR A 85 0.89 -9.93 1.24
C TYR A 85 0.61 -9.46 2.68
N PRO A 86 -0.64 -9.14 3.03
CA PRO A 86 -1.03 -8.94 4.42
C PRO A 86 -0.80 -10.24 5.19
N ALA A 87 -0.01 -10.17 6.25
CA ALA A 87 0.04 -11.25 7.23
C ALA A 87 -1.16 -11.09 8.18
N PRO A 88 -1.71 -12.19 8.73
CA PRO A 88 -2.68 -12.11 9.82
C PRO A 88 -2.13 -11.21 10.94
N ALA A 89 -3.01 -10.43 11.56
CA ALA A 89 -2.64 -9.71 12.77
C ALA A 89 -2.04 -10.70 13.76
N ALA A 90 -0.78 -10.49 14.17
CA ALA A 90 -0.17 -11.31 15.20
C ALA A 90 -1.07 -11.22 16.44
N ARG A 91 -1.57 -12.37 16.92
CA ARG A 91 -2.22 -12.42 18.23
C ARG A 91 -1.24 -11.82 19.22
N ARG A 92 -1.68 -10.84 20.01
CA ARG A 92 -0.86 -10.36 21.14
C ARG A 92 -0.54 -11.59 21.98
N ALA A 93 0.74 -11.90 22.14
CA ALA A 93 1.14 -12.76 23.25
C ALA A 93 0.74 -12.01 24.52
N GLY A 94 -0.09 -12.65 25.34
CA GLY A 94 -0.46 -12.14 26.66
C GLY A 94 0.73 -12.14 27.60
#